data_AF-A0A0A6CWK0-F1
#
_entry.id   AF-A0A0A6CWK0-F1
#
_cell.length_a   1.000
_cell.length_b   1.000
_cell.length_c   1.000
_cell.angle_alpha   90.00
_cell.angle_beta   90.00
_cell.angle_gamma   90.00
#
_symmetry.space_group_name_H-M   'P 1'
#
loop_
_entity.id
_entity.type
_entity.pdbx_description
1 polymer ?
#
loop_
_entity_poly.entity_id
_entity_poly.type
_entity_poly.pdbx_seq_one_letter_code
_entity_poly.pdbx_strand_id
1 'polypeptide(L)'
;MKFTQGMGRMLSDARARQVIGFVGALALISIAQPAFADGTAIEGGLNTIKTWMTTVASVVGVIAVMAVGYAKLTGRMDWGKAVTVLIGIGIIFSAATIVGWMGGSA
;
A
#
# COMPACT_ATOMS: atom_id res chain seq x y z
N MET A 1 -39.93 57.39 -7.65
CA MET A 1 -39.95 55.91 -7.77
C MET A 1 -38.51 55.44 -7.98
N LYS A 2 -38.12 54.38 -7.28
CA LYS A 2 -36.77 54.03 -6.84
C LYS A 2 -36.05 53.17 -7.90
N PHE A 3 -34.97 53.66 -8.51
CA PHE A 3 -34.12 52.87 -9.40
C PHE A 3 -32.84 52.47 -8.65
N THR A 4 -32.87 51.27 -8.07
CA THR A 4 -31.68 50.63 -7.52
C THR A 4 -31.73 49.17 -7.90
N GLN A 5 -31.18 48.79 -9.06
CA GLN A 5 -30.86 47.39 -9.37
C GLN A 5 -30.10 47.29 -10.70
N GLY A 6 -28.79 47.54 -10.69
CA GLY A 6 -27.99 47.46 -11.92
C GLY A 6 -26.52 47.07 -11.77
N MET A 7 -26.05 46.75 -10.56
CA MET A 7 -24.61 46.48 -10.32
C MET A 7 -24.33 45.12 -9.65
N GLY A 8 -25.35 44.30 -9.40
CA GLY A 8 -25.20 43.03 -8.66
C GLY A 8 -25.01 41.78 -9.53
N ARG A 9 -25.11 41.90 -10.86
CA ARG A 9 -25.20 40.74 -11.77
C ARG A 9 -23.86 40.30 -12.38
N MET A 10 -22.81 41.11 -12.31
CA MET A 10 -21.49 40.77 -12.90
C MET A 10 -20.59 39.97 -11.94
N LEU A 11 -20.77 40.12 -10.62
CA LEU A 11 -19.99 39.39 -9.61
C LEU A 11 -20.46 37.93 -9.44
N SER A 12 -21.73 37.63 -9.76
CA SER A 12 -22.28 36.28 -9.72
C SER A 12 -21.74 35.38 -10.84
N ASP A 13 -21.47 35.92 -12.02
CA ASP A 13 -20.98 35.14 -13.17
C ASP A 13 -19.52 34.69 -12.99
N ALA A 14 -18.68 35.53 -12.37
CA ALA A 14 -17.30 35.18 -12.04
C ALA A 14 -17.23 34.08 -10.99
N ARG A 15 -18.06 34.17 -9.92
CA ARG A 15 -18.14 33.14 -8.88
C ARG A 15 -18.78 31.84 -9.40
N ALA A 16 -19.81 31.92 -10.24
CA ALA A 16 -20.42 30.75 -10.86
C ALA A 16 -19.41 30.01 -11.76
N ARG A 17 -18.63 30.74 -12.56
CA ARG A 17 -17.54 30.16 -13.38
C ARG A 17 -16.45 29.52 -12.53
N GLN A 18 -16.07 30.14 -11.40
CA GLN A 18 -15.10 29.56 -10.48
C GLN A 18 -15.64 28.30 -9.80
N VAL A 19 -16.90 28.28 -9.38
CA VAL A 19 -17.53 27.09 -8.75
C VAL A 19 -17.67 25.95 -9.77
N ILE A 20 -18.10 26.24 -11.00
CA ILE A 20 -18.17 25.23 -12.08
C ILE A 20 -16.78 24.69 -12.41
N GLY A 21 -15.75 25.55 -12.46
CA GLY A 21 -14.37 25.12 -12.66
C GLY A 21 -13.83 24.27 -11.51
N PHE A 22 -14.16 24.62 -10.27
CA PHE A 22 -13.72 23.88 -9.08
C PHE A 22 -14.41 22.51 -8.96
N VAL A 23 -15.72 22.45 -9.23
CA VAL A 23 -16.48 21.20 -9.29
C VAL A 23 -16.00 20.33 -10.45
N GLY A 24 -15.71 20.93 -11.61
CA GLY A 24 -15.10 20.22 -12.74
C GLY A 24 -13.72 19.66 -12.41
N ALA A 25 -12.86 20.43 -11.74
CA ALA A 25 -11.55 19.95 -11.31
C ALA A 25 -11.65 18.83 -10.25
N LEU A 26 -12.55 18.95 -9.29
CA LEU A 26 -12.82 17.90 -8.30
C LEU A 26 -13.39 16.63 -8.95
N ALA A 27 -14.25 16.77 -9.95
CA ALA A 27 -14.76 15.65 -10.74
C ALA A 27 -13.66 14.99 -11.57
N LEU A 28 -12.74 15.77 -12.15
CA LEU A 28 -11.59 15.25 -12.89
C LEU A 28 -10.60 14.52 -11.97
N ILE A 29 -10.42 14.99 -10.73
CA ILE A 29 -9.60 14.32 -9.71
C ILE A 29 -10.28 13.04 -9.21
N SER A 30 -11.61 13.00 -9.09
CA SER A 30 -12.33 11.80 -8.63
C SER A 30 -12.45 10.71 -9.70
N ILE A 31 -12.39 11.07 -10.99
CA ILE A 31 -12.27 10.12 -12.10
C ILE A 31 -10.82 9.86 -12.51
N ALA A 32 -9.83 10.43 -11.81
CA ALA A 32 -8.44 10.13 -12.04
C ALA A 32 -8.21 8.66 -11.67
N GLN A 33 -8.42 7.78 -12.65
CA GLN A 33 -8.00 6.40 -12.56
C GLN A 33 -6.47 6.44 -12.38
N PRO A 34 -5.90 5.63 -11.47
CA PRO A 34 -4.46 5.44 -11.45
C PRO A 34 -4.08 5.06 -12.88
N ALA A 35 -3.16 5.81 -13.49
CA ALA A 35 -2.51 5.36 -14.70
C ALA A 35 -1.72 4.11 -14.31
N PHE A 36 -2.41 2.96 -14.31
CA PHE A 36 -1.77 1.65 -14.33
C PHE A 36 -1.00 1.64 -15.64
N ALA A 37 0.26 2.05 -15.57
CA ALA A 37 1.25 1.49 -16.45
C ALA A 37 1.24 -0.01 -16.14
N ASP A 38 0.34 -0.75 -16.78
CA ASP A 38 0.32 -2.20 -16.81
C ASP A 38 1.61 -2.57 -17.53
N GLY A 39 2.66 -2.64 -16.73
CA GLY A 39 4.01 -2.89 -17.15
C GLY A 39 4.01 -4.21 -17.92
N THR A 40 4.82 -4.20 -18.97
CA THR A 40 5.23 -5.33 -19.81
C THR A 40 4.90 -6.72 -19.25
N ALA A 41 4.57 -7.72 -20.09
CA ALA A 41 4.31 -9.11 -19.67
C ALA A 41 5.33 -9.70 -18.65
N ILE A 42 6.53 -9.13 -18.60
CA ILE A 42 7.59 -9.39 -17.61
C ILE A 42 7.18 -8.97 -16.18
N GLU A 43 6.57 -7.81 -15.99
CA GLU A 43 6.08 -7.34 -14.69
C GLU A 43 4.93 -8.21 -14.17
N GLY A 44 3.99 -8.61 -15.04
CA GLY A 44 2.96 -9.60 -14.70
C GLY A 44 3.55 -10.95 -14.32
N GLY A 45 4.58 -11.40 -15.02
CA GLY A 45 5.36 -12.59 -14.68
C GLY A 45 6.06 -12.49 -13.32
N LEU A 46 6.72 -11.37 -13.05
CA LEU A 46 7.40 -11.08 -11.77
C LEU A 46 6.42 -11.03 -10.60
N ASN A 47 5.26 -10.40 -10.77
CA ASN A 47 4.20 -10.36 -9.76
C ASN A 47 3.63 -11.76 -9.47
N THR A 48 3.46 -12.58 -10.51
CA THR A 48 3.05 -13.98 -10.33
C THR A 48 4.08 -14.76 -9.51
N ILE A 49 5.36 -14.65 -9.86
CA ILE A 49 6.46 -15.29 -9.12
C ILE A 49 6.47 -14.81 -7.65
N LYS A 50 6.35 -13.51 -7.42
CA LYS A 50 6.29 -12.91 -6.08
C LYS A 50 5.15 -13.50 -5.24
N THR A 51 3.97 -13.67 -5.83
CA THR A 51 2.82 -14.28 -5.14
C THR A 51 3.12 -15.71 -4.74
N TRP A 52 3.60 -16.55 -5.68
CA TRP A 52 3.97 -17.94 -5.37
C TRP A 52 5.03 -18.03 -4.27
N MET A 53 6.08 -17.20 -4.35
CA MET A 53 7.13 -17.18 -3.34
C MET A 53 6.58 -16.79 -1.95
N THR A 54 5.69 -15.80 -1.89
CA THR A 54 5.12 -15.34 -0.62
C THR A 54 4.19 -16.39 -0.01
N THR A 55 3.36 -17.05 -0.80
CA THR A 55 2.48 -18.13 -0.33
C THR A 55 3.27 -19.34 0.17
N VAL A 56 4.33 -19.74 -0.54
CA VAL A 56 5.18 -20.85 -0.08
C VAL A 56 5.96 -20.46 1.17
N ALA A 57 6.51 -19.23 1.21
CA ALA A 57 7.25 -18.75 2.36
C ALA A 57 6.41 -18.77 3.64
N SER A 58 5.13 -18.37 3.59
CA SER A 58 4.27 -18.38 4.78
C SER A 58 4.08 -19.78 5.36
N VAL A 59 3.86 -20.78 4.51
CA VAL A 59 3.73 -22.19 4.94
C VAL A 59 5.03 -22.68 5.59
N VAL A 60 6.17 -22.40 4.97
CA VAL A 60 7.49 -22.78 5.52
C VAL A 60 7.76 -22.08 6.85
N GLY A 61 7.38 -20.82 6.98
CA GLY A 61 7.49 -20.06 8.23
C GLY A 61 6.72 -20.67 9.38
N VAL A 62 5.47 -21.06 9.13
CA VAL A 62 4.62 -21.71 10.14
C VAL A 62 5.26 -23.01 10.61
N ILE A 63 5.77 -23.83 9.68
CA ILE A 63 6.46 -25.08 10.02
C ILE A 63 7.71 -24.81 10.86
N ALA A 64 8.50 -23.79 10.51
CA ALA A 64 9.69 -23.41 11.26
C ALA A 64 9.34 -22.99 12.71
N VAL A 65 8.29 -22.20 12.90
CA VAL A 65 7.82 -21.80 14.24
C VAL A 65 7.35 -23.02 15.03
N MET A 66 6.61 -23.94 14.41
CA MET A 66 6.19 -25.20 15.05
C MET A 66 7.40 -26.05 15.47
N ALA A 67 8.42 -26.15 14.62
CA ALA A 67 9.66 -26.87 14.92
C ALA A 67 10.42 -26.26 16.11
N VAL A 68 10.46 -24.92 16.21
CA VAL A 68 11.05 -24.22 17.37
C VAL A 68 10.29 -24.56 18.66
N GLY A 69 8.96 -24.57 18.60
CA GLY A 69 8.12 -24.96 19.74
C GLY A 69 8.41 -26.40 20.19
N TYR A 70 8.48 -27.34 19.24
CA TYR A 70 8.81 -28.74 19.53
C TYR A 70 10.24 -28.90 20.10
N ALA A 71 11.21 -28.22 19.51
CA ALA A 71 12.60 -28.23 19.99
C ALA A 71 12.73 -27.68 21.42
N LYS A 72 11.83 -26.78 21.84
CA LYS A 72 11.80 -26.29 23.21
C LYS A 72 11.13 -27.26 24.19
N LEU A 73 10.04 -27.91 23.78
CA LEU A 73 9.34 -28.91 24.59
C LEU A 73 10.22 -30.15 24.88
N THR A 74 11.10 -30.52 23.94
CA THR A 74 12.03 -31.65 24.10
C THR A 74 13.24 -31.33 25.00
N GLY A 75 13.32 -30.14 25.58
CA GLY A 75 14.42 -29.74 26.47
C GLY A 75 15.78 -29.58 25.79
N ARG A 76 15.87 -29.77 24.47
CA ARG A 76 17.13 -29.74 23.70
C ARG A 76 17.59 -28.33 23.31
N MET A 77 16.77 -27.32 23.50
CA MET A 77 17.07 -25.93 23.13
C MET A 77 16.99 -25.00 24.33
N ASP A 78 17.99 -24.13 24.49
CA ASP A 78 18.00 -23.05 25.47
C ASP A 78 17.02 -21.92 25.08
N TRP A 79 16.57 -21.14 26.07
CA TRP A 79 15.69 -20.00 25.81
C TRP A 79 16.35 -18.93 24.92
N GLY A 80 17.66 -18.71 25.08
CA GLY A 80 18.40 -17.78 24.22
C GLY A 80 18.38 -18.19 22.75
N LYS A 81 18.62 -19.48 22.45
CA LYS A 81 18.59 -20.01 21.07
C LYS A 81 17.19 -19.89 20.46
N ALA A 82 16.15 -20.21 21.22
CA ALA A 82 14.77 -20.09 20.76
C ALA A 82 14.42 -18.65 20.33
N VAL A 83 14.82 -17.65 21.12
CA VAL A 83 14.58 -16.23 20.82
C VAL A 83 15.31 -15.81 19.55
N THR A 84 16.58 -16.20 19.39
CA THR A 84 17.34 -15.84 18.16
C THR A 84 16.70 -16.38 16.89
N VAL A 85 16.14 -17.60 16.92
CA VAL A 85 15.45 -18.18 15.76
C VAL A 85 14.15 -17.44 15.47
N LEU A 86 13.36 -17.10 16.50
CA LEU A 86 12.13 -16.34 16.33
C LEU A 86 12.39 -14.93 15.75
N ILE A 87 13.47 -14.26 16.18
CA ILE A 87 13.91 -12.99 15.61
C ILE A 87 14.26 -13.16 14.12
N GLY A 88 15.04 -14.19 13.79
CA GLY A 88 15.40 -14.49 12.39
C GLY A 88 14.18 -14.71 11.50
N ILE A 89 13.20 -15.46 11.98
CA ILE A 89 11.90 -15.64 11.30
C ILE A 89 11.23 -14.28 11.08
N GLY A 90 11.14 -13.44 12.11
CA GLY A 90 10.55 -12.10 12.00
C GLY A 90 11.24 -11.20 10.96
N ILE A 91 12.57 -11.31 10.83
CA ILE A 91 13.33 -10.56 9.82
C ILE A 91 13.01 -11.07 8.41
N ILE A 92 12.95 -12.39 8.20
CA ILE A 92 12.66 -12.98 6.88
C ILE A 92 11.29 -12.52 6.37
N PHE A 93 10.28 -12.54 7.23
CA PHE A 93 8.90 -12.15 6.85
C PHE A 93 8.70 -10.65 6.72
N SER A 94 9.49 -9.82 7.41
CA SER A 94 9.41 -8.35 7.30
C SER A 94 10.22 -7.77 6.12
N ALA A 95 11.05 -8.58 5.46
CA ALA A 95 11.93 -8.15 4.39
C ALA A 95 11.21 -7.40 3.25
N ALA A 96 10.01 -7.83 2.86
CA ALA A 96 9.25 -7.20 1.79
C ALA A 96 8.92 -5.71 2.07
N THR A 97 8.56 -5.39 3.32
CA THR A 97 8.24 -4.02 3.73
C THR A 97 9.49 -3.14 3.76
N ILE A 98 10.60 -3.68 4.29
CA ILE A 98 11.87 -2.95 4.39
C ILE A 98 12.40 -2.62 2.99
N VAL A 99 12.36 -3.59 2.07
CA VAL A 99 12.77 -3.38 0.67
C VAL A 99 11.84 -2.40 -0.03
N GLY A 100 10.54 -2.41 0.27
CA GLY A 100 9.58 -1.42 -0.25
C GLY A 100 9.97 0.02 0.09
N TRP A 101 10.36 0.28 1.34
CA TRP A 101 10.86 1.59 1.76
C TRP A 101 12.16 1.99 1.07
N MET A 102 13.07 1.04 0.86
CA MET A 102 14.31 1.28 0.10
C MET A 102 14.06 1.58 -1.37
N GLY A 103 13.02 1.01 -1.96
CA GLY A 103 12.63 1.21 -3.36
C GLY A 103 11.93 2.54 -3.65
N GLY A 104 11.75 3.41 -2.65
CA GLY A 104 11.12 4.73 -2.83
C GLY A 104 9.59 4.69 -3.02
N SER A 105 8.96 3.53 -2.80
CA SER A 105 7.50 3.37 -2.87
C SER A 105 6.93 3.50 -1.45
N ALA A 106 6.59 4.73 -1.06
CA ALA A 106 5.81 5.04 0.14
C ALA A 106 4.37 5.36 -0.25
#